data_AF-A0A849HCN0-F1
#
_entry.id   AF-A0A849HCN0-F1
#
_cell.length_a   1.000
_cell.length_b   1.000
_cell.length_c   1.000
_cell.angle_alpha   90.00
_cell.angle_beta   90.00
_cell.angle_gamma   90.00
#
_symmetry.space_group_name_H-M   'P 1'
#
loop_
_entity.id
_entity.type
_entity.pdbx_description
1 polymer ?
#
loop_
_entity_poly.entity_id
_entity_poly.type
_entity_poly.pdbx_seq_one_letter_code
_entity_poly.pdbx_strand_id
1 'polypeptide(L)'
;MHPSLAMLRGIVESHAADRGYRVVDAGLDRDGYLAIELGLPGRDGNAHVTLNGEVFVVSFEGGYSWTEFAYDEEDRRDVLDAVLGLVDSYADPRSVEVTVRRRWRRARKELRLTNGAVLRTRGWSQGPTG
;
A
#
# COMPACT_ATOMS: atom_id res chain seq x y z
N MET A 1 -15.77 -12.03 -15.73
CA MET A 1 -16.75 -12.14 -14.62
C MET A 1 -16.06 -11.46 -13.45
N HIS A 2 -16.43 -10.23 -13.12
CA HIS A 2 -15.66 -9.38 -12.19
C HIS A 2 -15.19 -10.16 -10.94
N PRO A 3 -13.88 -10.19 -10.63
CA PRO A 3 -13.41 -10.82 -9.40
C PRO A 3 -14.15 -10.21 -8.23
N SER A 4 -14.80 -11.07 -7.44
CA SER A 4 -15.53 -10.63 -6.27
C SER A 4 -14.57 -10.09 -5.22
N LEU A 5 -15.04 -9.21 -4.32
CA LEU A 5 -14.24 -8.75 -3.18
C LEU A 5 -13.70 -9.92 -2.34
N ALA A 6 -14.43 -11.05 -2.30
CA ALA A 6 -13.96 -12.27 -1.64
C ALA A 6 -12.72 -12.87 -2.33
N MET A 7 -12.66 -12.84 -3.66
CA MET A 7 -11.48 -13.28 -4.40
C MET A 7 -10.28 -12.36 -4.13
N LEU A 8 -10.47 -11.05 -4.21
CA LEU A 8 -9.40 -10.07 -3.95
C LEU A 8 -8.89 -10.16 -2.51
N ARG A 9 -9.81 -10.35 -1.53
CA ARG A 9 -9.46 -10.65 -0.14
C ARG A 9 -8.56 -11.88 -0.03
N GLY A 10 -8.93 -12.98 -0.70
CA GLY A 10 -8.15 -14.21 -0.68
C GLY A 10 -6.74 -14.04 -1.23
N ILE A 11 -6.57 -13.18 -2.26
CA ILE A 11 -5.23 -12.85 -2.80
C ILE A 11 -4.39 -12.11 -1.75
N VAL A 12 -4.95 -11.09 -1.09
CA VAL A 12 -4.25 -10.33 -0.05
C VAL A 12 -3.88 -11.23 1.14
N GLU A 13 -4.80 -12.09 1.59
CA GLU A 13 -4.57 -13.02 2.70
C GLU A 13 -3.51 -14.07 2.34
N SER A 14 -3.52 -14.59 1.11
CA SER A 14 -2.47 -15.51 0.61
C SER A 14 -1.12 -14.82 0.57
N HIS A 15 -1.03 -13.62 0.02
CA HIS A 15 0.21 -12.84 -0.02
C HIS A 15 0.75 -12.56 1.39
N ALA A 16 -0.13 -12.18 2.32
CA ALA A 16 0.25 -11.96 3.70
C ALA A 16 0.84 -13.24 4.33
N ALA A 17 0.19 -14.39 4.13
CA ALA A 17 0.69 -15.67 4.62
C ALA A 17 2.07 -16.01 4.02
N ASP A 18 2.25 -15.84 2.70
CA ASP A 18 3.50 -16.14 1.99
C ASP A 18 4.69 -15.29 2.46
N ARG A 19 4.42 -14.05 2.87
CA ARG A 19 5.45 -13.12 3.39
C ARG A 19 5.60 -13.15 4.90
N GLY A 20 4.81 -13.98 5.60
CA GLY A 20 4.79 -14.01 7.06
C GLY A 20 4.21 -12.76 7.70
N TYR A 21 3.42 -11.98 6.96
CA TYR A 21 2.65 -10.87 7.50
C TYR A 21 1.43 -11.38 8.26
N ARG A 22 1.01 -10.64 9.27
CA ARG A 22 -0.18 -10.98 10.07
C ARG A 22 -1.36 -10.12 9.62
N VAL A 23 -2.48 -10.74 9.26
CA VAL A 23 -3.75 -9.99 9.13
C VAL A 23 -4.22 -9.60 10.53
N VAL A 24 -4.24 -8.30 10.83
CA VAL A 24 -4.64 -7.75 12.13
C VAL A 24 -6.14 -7.55 12.18
N ASP A 25 -6.69 -6.98 11.11
CA ASP A 25 -8.13 -6.75 10.92
C ASP A 25 -8.47 -6.90 9.43
N ALA A 26 -9.71 -7.30 9.14
CA ALA A 26 -10.21 -7.44 7.78
C ALA A 26 -11.74 -7.33 7.76
N GLY A 27 -12.26 -6.34 7.03
CA GLY A 27 -13.69 -6.07 6.97
C GLY A 27 -14.07 -5.15 5.81
N LEU A 28 -15.35 -4.78 5.76
CA LEU A 28 -15.79 -3.70 4.89
C LEU A 28 -15.76 -2.40 5.69
N ASP A 29 -15.24 -1.33 5.10
CA ASP A 29 -15.35 0.01 5.68
C ASP A 29 -16.77 0.58 5.48
N ARG A 30 -16.98 1.80 5.98
CA ARG A 30 -18.28 2.50 5.91
C ARG A 30 -18.75 2.76 4.47
N ASP A 31 -17.83 2.79 3.51
CA ASP A 31 -18.07 3.09 2.11
C ASP A 31 -18.20 1.79 1.28
N GLY A 32 -18.14 0.63 1.94
CA GLY A 32 -18.28 -0.70 1.34
C GLY A 32 -17.00 -1.25 0.71
N TYR A 33 -15.85 -0.63 0.98
CA TYR A 33 -14.56 -1.07 0.46
C TYR A 33 -14.02 -2.15 1.38
N LEU A 34 -13.41 -3.19 0.80
CA LEU A 34 -12.64 -4.15 1.57
C LEU A 34 -11.43 -3.45 2.15
N ALA A 35 -11.33 -3.41 3.48
CA ALA A 35 -10.21 -2.87 4.23
C ALA A 35 -9.51 -4.01 4.99
N ILE A 36 -8.19 -4.13 4.81
CA ILE A 36 -7.35 -5.14 5.42
C ILE A 36 -6.15 -4.45 6.07
N GLU A 37 -5.97 -4.68 7.37
CA GLU A 37 -4.80 -4.23 8.12
C GLU A 37 -3.78 -5.37 8.23
N LEU A 38 -2.55 -5.10 7.80
CA LEU A 38 -1.43 -6.03 7.79
C LEU A 38 -0.36 -5.58 8.79
N GLY A 39 -0.06 -6.44 9.75
CA GLY A 39 1.07 -6.29 10.66
C GLY A 39 2.33 -6.87 10.04
N LEU A 40 3.37 -6.04 9.96
CA LEU A 40 4.60 -6.35 9.26
C LEU A 40 5.71 -6.76 10.25
N PRO A 41 6.26 -7.98 10.15
CA PRO A 41 7.27 -8.45 11.08
C PRO A 41 8.56 -7.63 10.97
N GLY A 42 9.17 -7.31 12.12
CA GLY A 42 10.43 -6.56 12.17
C GLY A 42 10.29 -5.06 11.94
N ARG A 43 9.07 -4.54 11.82
CA ARG A 43 8.78 -3.11 11.73
C ARG A 43 7.73 -2.74 12.78
N ASP A 44 7.98 -1.66 13.50
CA ASP A 44 6.95 -1.01 14.31
C ASP A 44 6.04 -0.23 13.35
N GLY A 45 5.07 -0.94 12.76
CA GLY A 45 3.97 -0.34 12.02
C GLY A 45 3.19 -1.28 11.11
N ASN A 46 1.95 -0.90 10.81
CA ASN A 46 1.04 -1.65 9.95
C ASN A 46 0.92 -1.02 8.55
N ALA A 47 0.53 -1.85 7.57
CA ALA A 47 0.08 -1.42 6.25
C ALA A 47 -1.43 -1.64 6.15
N HIS A 48 -2.16 -0.66 5.63
CA HIS A 48 -3.61 -0.72 5.45
C HIS A 48 -3.90 -0.76 3.96
N VAL A 49 -4.55 -1.83 3.49
CA VAL A 49 -4.96 -2.01 2.10
C VAL A 49 -6.48 -1.85 2.02
N THR A 50 -6.96 -0.92 1.20
CA THR A 50 -8.38 -0.67 0.98
C THR A 50 -8.72 -0.77 -0.50
N LEU A 51 -9.73 -1.55 -0.88
CA LEU A 51 -10.08 -1.77 -2.29
C LEU A 51 -11.57 -2.04 -2.52
N ASN A 52 -12.07 -1.68 -3.70
CA ASN A 52 -13.43 -2.01 -4.15
C ASN A 52 -13.48 -2.76 -5.50
N GLY A 53 -12.31 -3.10 -6.06
CA GLY A 53 -12.17 -3.73 -7.38
C GLY A 53 -11.94 -2.77 -8.54
N GLU A 54 -12.07 -1.46 -8.33
CA GLU A 54 -11.69 -0.41 -9.30
C GLU A 54 -10.59 0.48 -8.73
N VAL A 55 -10.71 0.84 -7.45
CA VAL A 55 -9.76 1.66 -6.72
C VAL A 55 -9.05 0.79 -5.70
N PHE A 56 -7.72 0.89 -5.66
CA PHE A 56 -6.86 0.17 -4.73
C PHE A 56 -5.98 1.19 -4.01
N VAL A 57 -6.10 1.25 -2.70
CA VAL A 57 -5.36 2.20 -1.86
C VAL A 57 -4.51 1.40 -0.89
N VAL A 58 -3.24 1.80 -0.75
CA VAL A 58 -2.42 1.39 0.39
C VAL A 58 -2.05 2.62 1.19
N SER A 59 -2.14 2.51 2.51
CA SER A 59 -1.64 3.53 3.43
C SER A 59 -0.72 2.91 4.48
N PHE A 60 0.26 3.71 4.89
CA PHE A 60 1.27 3.36 5.87
C PHE A 60 1.23 4.35 7.03
N GLU A 61 1.80 3.92 8.16
CA GLU A 61 1.95 4.80 9.32
C GLU A 61 2.66 6.12 8.97
N GLY A 62 2.26 7.19 9.65
CA GLY A 62 2.73 8.54 9.34
C GLY A 62 1.92 9.27 8.26
N GLY A 63 0.88 8.63 7.70
CA GLY A 63 -0.07 9.24 6.78
C GLY A 63 0.40 9.23 5.33
N TYR A 64 1.23 8.26 4.94
CA TYR A 64 1.61 8.04 3.56
C TYR A 64 0.58 7.16 2.88
N SER A 65 0.20 7.49 1.65
CA SER A 65 -0.69 6.66 0.86
C SER A 65 -0.30 6.63 -0.60
N TRP A 66 -0.76 5.58 -1.27
CA TRP A 66 -0.68 5.40 -2.71
C TRP A 66 -2.01 4.84 -3.21
N THR A 67 -2.42 5.27 -4.40
CA THR A 67 -3.69 4.87 -5.01
C THR A 67 -3.43 4.44 -6.43
N GLU A 68 -3.93 3.26 -6.78
CA GLU A 68 -3.96 2.71 -8.13
C GLU A 68 -5.40 2.47 -8.58
N PHE A 69 -5.58 2.43 -9.90
CA PHE A 69 -6.87 2.28 -10.54
C PHE A 69 -6.81 1.15 -11.57
N ALA A 70 -7.78 0.26 -11.53
CA ALA A 70 -7.98 -0.77 -12.54
C ALA A 70 -9.18 -0.39 -13.43
N TYR A 71 -8.99 -0.42 -14.75
CA TYR A 71 -10.04 -0.03 -15.71
C TYR A 71 -10.78 -1.24 -16.27
N ASP A 72 -10.15 -2.42 -16.25
CA ASP A 72 -10.78 -3.68 -16.63
C ASP A 72 -10.48 -4.82 -15.64
N GLU A 73 -10.85 -6.05 -16.00
CA GLU A 73 -10.71 -7.23 -15.14
C GLU A 73 -9.27 -7.77 -15.11
N GLU A 74 -8.53 -7.63 -16.21
CA GLU A 74 -7.15 -8.08 -16.33
C GLU A 74 -6.24 -7.18 -15.49
N ASP A 75 -6.46 -5.87 -15.58
CA ASP A 75 -5.75 -4.83 -14.82
C ASP A 75 -5.82 -5.02 -13.30
N ARG A 76 -6.92 -5.59 -12.77
CA ARG A 76 -7.15 -5.66 -11.31
C ARG A 76 -6.09 -6.45 -10.58
N ARG A 77 -5.60 -7.54 -11.20
CA ARG A 77 -4.56 -8.36 -10.57
C ARG A 77 -3.23 -7.63 -10.60
N ASP A 78 -2.87 -7.06 -11.75
CA ASP A 78 -1.62 -6.31 -11.90
C ASP A 78 -1.58 -5.09 -10.97
N VAL A 79 -2.70 -4.39 -10.83
CA VAL A 79 -2.87 -3.28 -9.88
C VAL A 79 -2.76 -3.76 -8.43
N LEU A 80 -3.42 -4.86 -8.08
CA LEU A 80 -3.33 -5.43 -6.73
C LEU A 80 -1.88 -5.86 -6.43
N ASP A 81 -1.20 -6.51 -7.38
CA ASP A 81 0.19 -6.92 -7.25
C ASP A 81 1.13 -5.72 -7.09
N ALA A 82 0.89 -4.63 -7.82
CA ALA A 82 1.64 -3.37 -7.65
C ALA A 82 1.45 -2.78 -6.24
N VAL A 83 0.22 -2.81 -5.72
CA VAL A 83 -0.10 -2.36 -4.36
C VAL A 83 0.56 -3.25 -3.31
N LEU A 84 0.52 -4.57 -3.47
CA LEU A 84 1.19 -5.51 -2.58
C LEU A 84 2.72 -5.40 -2.65
N GLY A 85 3.28 -5.09 -3.81
CA GLY A 85 4.70 -4.77 -3.99
C GLY A 85 5.14 -3.52 -3.21
N LEU A 86 4.26 -2.53 -3.03
CA LEU A 86 4.51 -1.38 -2.15
C LEU A 86 4.50 -1.79 -0.67
N VAL A 87 3.60 -2.69 -0.26
CA VAL A 87 3.60 -3.26 1.10
C VAL A 87 4.92 -3.98 1.38
N ASP A 88 5.37 -4.80 0.44
CA ASP A 88 6.64 -5.52 0.54
C ASP A 88 7.83 -4.59 0.65
N SER A 89 7.82 -3.54 -0.17
CA SER A 89 8.88 -2.54 -0.14
C SER A 89 8.89 -1.83 1.21
N TYR A 90 7.72 -1.47 1.76
CA TYR A 90 7.63 -0.84 3.07
C TYR A 90 8.07 -1.76 4.22
N ALA A 91 7.81 -3.07 4.12
CA ALA A 91 8.25 -4.08 5.08
C ALA A 91 9.79 -4.25 5.08
N ASP A 92 10.48 -3.95 3.99
CA ASP A 92 11.94 -4.01 3.94
C ASP A 92 12.58 -3.01 4.93
N PRO A 93 13.51 -3.46 5.80
CA PRO A 93 14.19 -2.59 6.78
C PRO A 93 14.94 -1.40 6.17
N ARG A 94 15.28 -1.46 4.88
CA ARG A 94 15.95 -0.37 4.16
C ARG A 94 14.99 0.74 3.74
N SER A 95 13.67 0.53 3.86
CA SER A 95 12.67 1.58 3.63
C SER A 95 12.61 2.55 4.80
N VAL A 96 12.84 3.83 4.49
CA VAL A 96 13.11 4.86 5.49
C VAL A 96 12.22 6.08 5.33
N GLU A 97 11.77 6.62 6.47
CA GLU A 97 11.22 7.98 6.53
C GLU A 97 12.38 8.98 6.61
N VAL A 98 12.39 9.96 5.70
CA VAL A 98 13.39 11.03 5.69
C VAL A 98 12.73 12.41 5.66
N THR A 99 13.40 13.39 6.25
CA THR A 99 13.00 14.80 6.14
C THR A 99 13.86 15.51 5.10
N VAL A 100 13.24 15.91 3.98
CA VAL A 100 13.92 16.63 2.90
C VAL A 100 13.80 18.14 3.13
N ARG A 101 14.96 18.79 3.30
CA ARG A 101 15.07 20.25 3.40
C ARG A 101 14.84 20.89 2.03
N ARG A 102 14.16 22.03 2.01
CA ARG A 102 13.87 22.80 0.80
C ARG A 102 14.27 24.25 1.01
N ARG A 103 15.05 24.81 0.08
CA ARG A 103 15.69 26.14 0.23
C ARG A 103 14.72 27.28 0.54
N TRP A 104 13.49 27.22 0.01
CA TRP A 104 12.47 28.29 0.13
C TRP A 104 11.09 27.78 0.56
N ARG A 105 10.98 26.52 0.98
CA ARG A 105 9.69 25.90 1.36
C ARG A 105 9.88 25.10 2.65
N ARG A 106 8.78 24.84 3.36
CA ARG A 106 8.78 23.97 4.55
C ARG A 106 9.41 22.61 4.19
N ALA A 107 10.24 22.09 5.09
CA ALA A 107 10.77 20.75 4.99
C ALA A 107 9.62 19.75 4.85
N ARG A 108 9.85 18.69 4.07
CA ARG A 108 8.83 17.69 3.76
C ARG A 108 9.29 16.32 4.24
N LYS A 109 8.38 15.57 4.86
CA LYS A 109 8.60 14.16 5.15
C LYS A 109 8.33 13.32 3.90
N GLU A 110 9.21 12.38 3.63
CA GLU A 110 9.10 11.42 2.54
C GLU A 110 9.36 10.03 3.08
N LEU A 111 8.51 9.07 2.71
CA LEU A 111 8.76 7.66 2.87
C LEU A 111 9.40 7.15 1.57
N ARG A 112 10.65 6.68 1.66
CA ARG A 112 11.40 6.12 0.54
C ARG A 112 11.35 4.61 0.64
N LEU A 113 10.78 3.99 -0.38
CA LEU A 113 10.59 2.55 -0.45
C LEU A 113 11.74 1.90 -1.25
N THR A 114 12.02 0.63 -0.97
CA THR A 114 13.11 -0.10 -1.63
C THR A 114 12.88 -0.36 -3.12
N ASN A 115 11.64 -0.36 -3.59
CA ASN A 115 11.31 -0.36 -5.02
C ASN A 115 11.45 1.03 -5.69
N GLY A 116 12.09 1.98 -5.02
CA GLY A 116 12.33 3.33 -5.54
C GLY A 116 11.13 4.29 -5.42
N ALA A 117 9.96 3.82 -4.98
CA ALA A 117 8.81 4.69 -4.76
C ALA A 117 9.09 5.72 -3.65
N VAL A 118 8.55 6.92 -3.82
CA VAL A 118 8.67 8.02 -2.85
C VAL A 118 7.29 8.55 -2.51
N LEU A 119 6.80 8.18 -1.32
CA LEU A 119 5.50 8.59 -0.83
C LEU A 119 5.62 9.85 0.03
N ARG A 120 4.66 10.76 -0.13
CA ARG A 120 4.63 12.04 0.58
C ARG A 120 3.28 12.25 1.21
N THR A 121 3.28 12.72 2.45
CA THR A 121 2.05 13.16 3.14
C THR A 121 1.43 14.42 2.50
N ARG A 122 2.25 15.19 1.75
CA ARG A 122 1.82 16.40 1.02
C ARG A 122 2.54 16.56 -0.31
N GLY A 123 1.77 16.83 -1.35
CA GLY A 123 2.22 16.98 -2.73
C GLY A 123 2.42 15.64 -3.44
N TRP A 124 2.82 15.70 -4.72
CA TRP A 124 2.91 14.52 -5.59
C TRP A 124 3.89 13.46 -5.05
N SER A 125 3.41 12.24 -4.83
CA SER A 125 4.20 11.03 -4.66
C SER A 125 4.79 10.58 -6.00
N GLN A 126 5.80 9.71 -5.96
CA GLN A 126 6.39 9.08 -7.13
C GLN A 126 6.26 7.57 -6.98
N GLY A 127 5.77 6.90 -8.02
CA GLY A 127 5.62 5.46 -8.04
C GLY A 127 6.97 4.73 -8.09
N PRO A 128 6.93 3.39 -8.10
CA PRO A 128 8.13 2.56 -8.20
C PRO A 128 8.96 2.95 -9.43
N THR A 129 10.28 2.96 -9.29
CA THR A 129 11.21 3.08 -10.41
C THR A 129 11.80 1.69 -10.60
N GLY A 130 11.36 0.98 -11.66
CA GLY A 130 11.79 -0.38 -11.96
C GLY A 130 13.30 -0.58 -11.96
#